data_AF-A0A1V5Z5U2-F1
#
_entry.id   AF-A0A1V5Z5U2-F1
#
_cell.length_a   1.000
_cell.length_b   1.000
_cell.length_c   1.000
_cell.angle_alpha   90.00
_cell.angle_beta   90.00
_cell.angle_gamma   90.00
#
_symmetry.space_group_name_H-M   'P 1'
#
loop_
_entity.id
_entity.type
_entity.pdbx_description
1 polymer ?
#
loop_
_entity_poly.entity_id
_entity_poly.type
_entity_poly.pdbx_seq_one_letter_code
_entity_poly.pdbx_strand_id
1 'polypeptide(L)'
;MNTTGSGTFKKGDPRINRKGRPRSFDALRTLAQQIAHEAAQSSGQPLVINGHTVTVAEAILRQWATSKNPQLQRAFIEVAFGKVPDKVEIANSPDSTFRVTWDDVENGN
;
A
#
# COMPACT_ATOMS: atom_id res chain seq x y z
N MET A 1 -1.66 34.95 30.45
CA MET A 1 -3.04 34.63 30.03
C MET A 1 -2.98 33.46 29.07
N ASN A 2 -3.56 32.31 29.43
CA ASN A 2 -3.67 31.16 28.53
C ASN A 2 -4.80 31.42 27.52
N THR A 3 -4.44 31.59 26.25
CA THR A 3 -5.40 31.77 25.14
C THR A 3 -5.90 30.41 24.64
N THR A 4 -6.84 29.82 25.37
CA THR A 4 -7.66 28.72 24.84
C THR A 4 -8.57 29.27 23.74
N GLY A 5 -8.12 29.18 22.50
CA GLY A 5 -8.88 29.62 21.33
C GLY A 5 -8.39 28.97 20.03
N SER A 6 -7.90 27.73 20.08
CA SER A 6 -7.51 26.98 18.88
C SER A 6 -8.76 26.42 18.19
N GLY A 7 -9.54 27.31 17.58
CA GLY A 7 -10.80 26.96 16.90
C GLY A 7 -10.60 25.89 15.83
N THR A 8 -11.56 24.97 15.78
CA THR A 8 -11.69 23.92 14.76
C THR A 8 -11.46 24.47 13.36
N PHE A 9 -10.66 23.75 12.57
CA PHE A 9 -10.41 24.08 11.17
C PHE A 9 -11.72 24.27 10.40
N LYS A 10 -11.88 25.42 9.72
CA LYS A 10 -13.05 25.72 8.90
C LYS A 10 -12.85 25.26 7.45
N LYS A 11 -13.93 24.91 6.75
CA LYS A 11 -13.87 24.56 5.32
C LYS A 11 -13.31 25.75 4.53
N GLY A 12 -12.10 25.59 3.97
CA GLY A 12 -11.38 26.66 3.26
C GLY A 12 -10.24 27.31 4.04
N ASP A 13 -10.00 26.90 5.30
CA ASP A 13 -8.87 27.40 6.10
C ASP A 13 -7.52 27.09 5.41
N PRO A 14 -6.71 28.11 5.06
CA PRO A 14 -5.44 27.95 4.35
C PRO A 14 -4.42 27.08 5.11
N ARG A 15 -4.55 26.95 6.44
CA ARG A 15 -3.70 26.09 7.26
C ARG A 15 -3.95 24.60 7.02
N ILE A 16 -5.10 24.24 6.44
CA ILE A 16 -5.40 22.85 6.07
C ILE A 16 -4.68 22.54 4.75
N ASN A 17 -3.67 21.68 4.80
CA ASN A 17 -3.05 21.14 3.59
C ASN A 17 -4.00 20.13 2.88
N ARG A 18 -4.95 20.65 2.09
CA ARG A 18 -5.90 19.85 1.28
C ARG A 18 -5.37 19.48 -0.11
N LYS A 19 -4.18 19.98 -0.48
CA LYS A 19 -3.58 19.85 -1.81
C LYS A 19 -2.48 18.79 -1.86
N GLY A 20 -1.72 18.60 -0.77
CA GLY A 20 -0.55 17.72 -0.77
C GLY A 20 -0.81 16.26 -0.39
N ARG A 21 -1.91 15.95 0.32
CA ARG A 21 -2.22 14.57 0.72
C ARG A 21 -3.15 13.90 -0.30
N PRO A 22 -2.81 12.71 -0.84
CA PRO A 22 -3.76 11.90 -1.59
C PRO A 22 -5.06 11.72 -0.80
N ARG A 23 -6.19 12.07 -1.42
CA ARG A 23 -7.50 12.07 -0.74
C ARG A 23 -8.12 10.67 -0.64
N SER A 24 -7.68 9.76 -1.49
CA SER A 24 -8.08 8.35 -1.52
C SER A 24 -6.86 7.45 -1.56
N PHE A 25 -7.07 6.18 -1.21
CA PHE A 25 -6.04 5.15 -1.38
C PHE A 25 -5.64 5.00 -2.85
N ASP A 26 -6.59 5.13 -3.78
CA ASP A 26 -6.31 5.05 -5.21
C ASP A 26 -5.37 6.16 -5.66
N ALA A 27 -5.58 7.40 -5.19
CA ALA A 27 -4.68 8.51 -5.50
C ALA A 27 -3.26 8.26 -4.97
N LEU A 28 -3.13 7.63 -3.80
CA LEU A 28 -1.83 7.22 -3.25
C LEU A 28 -1.22 6.09 -4.09
N ARG A 29 -2.03 5.11 -4.51
CA ARG A 29 -1.60 3.98 -5.33
C ARG A 29 -1.10 4.43 -6.69
N THR A 30 -1.81 5.35 -7.34
CA THR A 30 -1.39 5.93 -8.63
C THR A 30 -0.05 6.64 -8.49
N LEU A 31 0.14 7.44 -7.44
CA LEU A 31 1.42 8.09 -7.18
C LEU A 31 2.54 7.07 -6.93
N ALA A 32 2.28 6.04 -6.13
CA ALA A 32 3.25 4.98 -5.87
C ALA A 32 3.63 4.23 -7.16
N GLN A 33 2.65 3.96 -8.03
CA GLN A 33 2.90 3.36 -9.35
C GLN A 33 3.76 4.28 -10.23
N GLN A 34 3.50 5.58 -10.25
CA GLN A 34 4.34 6.52 -11.02
C GLN A 34 5.80 6.45 -10.56
N ILE A 35 6.03 6.58 -9.25
CA ILE A 35 7.37 6.47 -8.65
C ILE A 35 8.02 5.12 -8.97
N ALA A 36 7.24 4.04 -8.92
CA ALA A 36 7.73 2.69 -9.22
C ALA A 36 8.24 2.52 -10.66
N HIS A 37 7.73 3.29 -11.63
CA HIS A 37 8.17 3.28 -13.04
C HIS A 37 9.33 4.25 -13.33
N GLU A 38 9.68 5.14 -12.40
CA GLU A 38 10.81 6.05 -12.58
C GLU A 38 12.14 5.29 -12.60
N ALA A 39 13.14 5.88 -13.24
CA ALA A 39 14.50 5.36 -13.22
C ALA A 39 15.06 5.40 -11.79
N ALA A 40 15.50 4.25 -11.28
CA ALA A 40 16.17 4.20 -9.99
C ALA A 40 17.48 4.99 -10.07
N GLN A 41 17.78 5.72 -9.01
CA GLN A 41 19.02 6.46 -8.89
C GLN A 41 19.85 5.94 -7.72
N SER A 42 21.16 5.82 -7.92
CA SER A 42 22.12 5.57 -6.87
C SER A 42 23.10 6.74 -6.86
N SER A 43 23.18 7.46 -5.74
CA SER A 43 24.05 8.62 -5.58
C SER A 43 23.88 9.70 -6.67
N GLY A 44 22.63 9.92 -7.11
CA GLY A 44 22.28 10.93 -8.11
C GLY A 44 22.55 10.51 -9.57
N GLN A 45 23.00 9.28 -9.80
CA GLN A 45 23.17 8.72 -11.15
C GLN A 45 22.15 7.61 -11.41
N PRO A 46 21.67 7.45 -12.66
CA PRO A 46 20.81 6.33 -13.02
C PRO A 46 21.47 4.99 -12.70
N LEU A 47 20.73 4.11 -12.04
CA LEU A 47 21.19 2.77 -11.73
C LEU A 47 21.06 1.90 -12.99
N VAL A 48 22.19 1.45 -13.53
CA VAL A 48 22.24 0.54 -14.68
C VAL A 48 22.63 -0.84 -14.19
N ILE A 49 21.78 -1.83 -14.45
CA ILE A 49 22.04 -3.24 -14.13
C ILE A 49 21.81 -4.03 -15.42
N ASN A 50 22.73 -4.92 -15.78
CA ASN A 50 22.65 -5.74 -16.98
C ASN A 50 22.47 -4.96 -18.31
N GLY A 51 22.95 -3.71 -18.35
CA GLY A 51 22.95 -2.89 -19.57
C GLY A 51 21.70 -2.03 -19.80
N HIS A 52 20.71 -2.06 -18.90
CA HIS A 52 19.55 -1.16 -18.94
C HIS A 52 19.40 -0.37 -17.64
N THR A 53 18.77 0.81 -17.75
CA THR A 53 18.39 1.61 -16.57
C THR A 53 17.25 0.90 -15.86
N VAL A 54 17.47 0.51 -14.62
CA VAL A 54 16.44 -0.19 -13.83
C VAL A 54 15.45 0.81 -13.26
N THR A 55 14.20 0.40 -13.13
CA THR A 55 13.18 1.21 -12.45
C THR A 55 13.30 1.09 -10.93
N VAL A 56 12.68 2.00 -10.19
CA VAL A 56 12.61 1.92 -8.72
C VAL A 56 12.00 0.58 -8.27
N ALA A 57 10.93 0.12 -8.93
CA ALA A 57 10.33 -1.18 -8.62
C ALA A 57 11.30 -2.34 -8.82
N GLU A 58 12.04 -2.35 -9.94
CA GLU A 58 13.01 -3.40 -10.22
C GLU A 58 14.15 -3.40 -9.19
N ALA A 59 14.66 -2.21 -8.84
CA ALA A 59 15.70 -2.07 -7.82
C ALA A 59 15.24 -2.63 -6.46
N ILE A 60 14.00 -2.33 -6.04
CA ILE A 60 13.41 -2.84 -4.80
C ILE A 60 13.27 -4.37 -4.85
N LEU A 61 12.76 -4.94 -5.95
CA LEU A 61 12.62 -6.40 -6.08
C LEU A 61 13.97 -7.12 -6.02
N ARG A 62 15.01 -6.57 -6.66
CA ARG A 62 16.37 -7.10 -6.57
C ARG A 62 16.90 -7.04 -5.15
N GLN A 63 16.69 -5.91 -4.46
CA GLN A 63 17.06 -5.74 -3.05
C GLN A 63 16.38 -6.78 -2.16
N TRP A 64 15.08 -7.03 -2.37
CA TRP A 64 14.33 -8.03 -1.61
C TRP A 64 14.85 -9.45 -1.86
N ALA A 65 15.13 -9.79 -3.13
CA ALA A 65 15.66 -11.09 -3.51
C ALA A 65 17.03 -11.40 -2.85
N THR A 66 17.89 -10.38 -2.70
CA THR A 66 19.22 -10.56 -2.07
C THR A 66 19.24 -10.29 -0.56
N SER A 67 18.10 -9.90 0.02
CA SER A 67 18.02 -9.54 1.44
C SER A 67 18.17 -10.76 2.34
N LYS A 68 18.78 -10.58 3.51
CA LYS A 68 18.78 -11.59 4.59
C LYS A 68 17.54 -11.52 5.47
N ASN A 69 16.68 -10.51 5.30
CA ASN A 69 15.47 -10.36 6.09
C ASN A 69 14.37 -11.31 5.55
N PRO A 70 13.87 -12.27 6.36
CA PRO A 70 12.83 -13.21 5.93
C PRO A 70 11.54 -12.53 5.45
N GLN A 71 11.20 -11.35 5.99
CA GLN A 71 9.99 -10.63 5.59
C GLN A 71 10.08 -10.10 4.16
N LEU A 72 11.26 -9.61 3.76
CA LEU A 72 11.50 -9.10 2.41
C LEU A 72 11.59 -10.25 1.41
N GLN A 73 12.21 -11.37 1.79
CA GLN A 73 12.21 -12.59 0.97
C GLN A 73 10.78 -13.10 0.78
N ARG A 74 9.96 -13.14 1.84
CA ARG A 74 8.55 -13.53 1.73
C ARG A 74 7.76 -12.58 0.83
N ALA A 75 7.93 -11.26 0.99
CA ALA A 75 7.29 -10.27 0.13
C ALA A 75 7.69 -10.44 -1.34
N PHE A 76 8.95 -10.75 -1.64
CA PHE A 76 9.39 -11.06 -3.00
C PHE A 76 8.68 -12.30 -3.57
N ILE A 77 8.62 -13.40 -2.80
CA ILE A 77 7.91 -14.63 -3.20
C ILE A 77 6.41 -14.38 -3.40
N GLU A 78 5.77 -13.61 -2.51
CA GLU A 78 4.35 -13.25 -2.61
C GLU A 78 4.05 -12.44 -3.87
N VAL A 79 4.95 -11.53 -4.27
CA VAL A 79 4.80 -10.77 -5.53
C VAL A 79 5.01 -11.67 -6.75
N ALA A 80 6.00 -12.57 -6.69
CA ALA A 80 6.36 -13.42 -7.83
C ALA A 80 5.36 -14.57 -8.07
N PHE A 81 4.83 -15.17 -7.01
CA PHE A 81 4.03 -16.39 -7.08
C PHE A 81 2.61 -16.23 -6.49
N GLY A 82 2.27 -15.06 -5.97
CA GLY A 82 1.01 -14.80 -5.29
C GLY A 82 1.07 -15.06 -3.78
N LYS A 83 0.08 -14.54 -3.06
CA LYS A 83 -0.01 -14.70 -1.60
C LYS A 83 -0.33 -16.15 -1.25
N VAL A 84 0.41 -16.73 -0.31
CA VAL A 84 0.01 -17.98 0.32
C VAL A 84 -1.31 -17.74 1.05
N PRO A 85 -2.37 -18.54 0.84
CA PRO A 85 -3.61 -18.38 1.58
C PRO A 85 -3.36 -18.42 3.08
N ASP A 86 -3.81 -17.39 3.79
CA ASP A 86 -3.77 -17.39 5.24
C ASP A 86 -4.72 -18.50 5.73
N LYS A 87 -4.19 -19.44 6.52
CA LYS A 87 -5.04 -20.41 7.21
C LYS A 87 -5.88 -19.63 8.23
N VAL A 88 -7.16 -19.43 7.92
CA VAL A 88 -8.13 -18.94 8.89
C VAL A 88 -8.53 -20.13 9.75
N GLU A 89 -7.81 -20.31 10.86
CA GLU A 89 -8.30 -21.19 11.93
C GLU A 89 -9.43 -20.45 12.65
N ILE A 90 -10.67 -20.83 12.33
CA ILE A 90 -11.82 -20.45 13.14
C ILE A 90 -11.68 -21.25 14.43
N ALA A 91 -11.02 -20.65 15.42
CA ALA A 91 -11.06 -21.18 16.77
C ALA A 91 -12.53 -21.34 17.16
N ASN A 92 -12.92 -22.52 17.67
CA ASN A 92 -14.20 -22.76 18.33
C ASN A 92 -14.26 -21.92 19.63
N SER A 93 -14.24 -20.60 19.48
CA SER A 93 -14.44 -19.68 20.58
C SER A 93 -15.94 -19.64 20.84
N PRO A 94 -16.39 -19.88 22.08
CA PRO A 94 -17.80 -19.80 22.42
C PRO A 94 -18.43 -18.42 22.16
N ASP A 95 -17.62 -17.38 21.90
CA ASP A 95 -18.03 -16.01 21.64
C ASP A 95 -18.07 -15.59 20.15
N SER A 96 -17.78 -16.49 19.20
CA SER A 96 -17.87 -16.14 17.78
C SER A 96 -19.32 -16.16 17.28
N THR A 97 -19.84 -14.98 16.92
CA THR A 97 -21.16 -14.81 16.28
C THR A 97 -21.02 -14.84 14.75
N PHE A 98 -21.72 -15.76 14.09
CA PHE A 98 -21.81 -15.80 12.63
C PHE A 98 -23.07 -15.04 12.17
N ARG A 99 -22.91 -14.08 11.25
CA ARG A 99 -24.05 -13.45 10.56
C ARG A 99 -24.05 -13.89 9.10
N VAL A 100 -24.96 -14.82 8.78
CA VAL A 100 -25.25 -15.23 7.41
C VAL A 100 -26.34 -14.31 6.88
N THR A 101 -26.06 -13.57 5.82
CA THR A 101 -27.06 -12.82 5.05
C THR A 101 -27.20 -13.49 3.70
N TRP A 102 -28.44 -13.85 3.34
CA TRP A 102 -28.79 -14.20 1.98
C TRP A 102 -29.11 -12.90 1.25
N ASP A 103 -28.37 -12.60 0.18
CA ASP A 103 -28.84 -11.64 -0.82
C ASP A 103 -29.79 -12.43 -1.73
N ASP A 104 -31.02 -11.94 -1.89
CA ASP A 104 -31.93 -12.49 -2.90
C ASP A 104 -31.30 -12.18 -4.27
N VAL A 105 -30.80 -13.23 -4.93
CA VAL A 105 -30.47 -13.15 -6.35
C VAL A 105 -31.81 -13.05 -7.07
N GLU A 106 -32.21 -11.83 -7.42
CA GLU A 106 -33.28 -11.60 -8.38
C GLU A 106 -32.88 -12.27 -9.70
N ASN A 107 -33.34 -13.50 -9.90
CA ASN A 107 -33.36 -14.14 -11.21
C ASN A 107 -34.41 -13.41 -12.04
N GLY A 108 -33.94 -12.41 -12.79
CA GLY A 108 -34.75 -11.72 -13.78
C GLY A 108 -35.34 -12.71 -14.79
N ASN A 109 -36.67 -12.64 -14.94
CA ASN A 109 -37.40 -13.20 -16.07
C ASN A 109 -37.91 -12.05 -16.94
#